data_AF-A0A2I0CXT3-F1
#
_entry.id   AF-A0A2I0CXT3-F1
#
_cell.length_a   1.000
_cell.length_b   1.000
_cell.length_c   1.000
_cell.angle_alpha   90.00
_cell.angle_beta   90.00
_cell.angle_gamma   90.00
#
_symmetry.space_group_name_H-M   'P 1'
#
loop_
_entity.id
_entity.type
_entity.pdbx_description
1 polymer ?
#
loop_
_entity_poly.entity_id
_entity_poly.type
_entity_poly.pdbx_seq_one_letter_code
_entity_poly.pdbx_strand_id
1 'polypeptide(L)'
;MTEILQYVHKDAFLHRLHPYTKIFFIVLVSLMAIISTSIPFLCLMVFAMLVFAAYGELLRESLQQLKLILVMSIIFILITIITMPGGETLGYVIPLGVPFIGGFIPITSGGLMIGIVLTLRFIILIFAFQLFLISTHPRAIVHALVKVRLPFYSILMLIIALRFLPTPQ
;
A
#
# COMPACT_ATOMS: atom_id res chain seq x y z
N MET A 1 10.42 -2.70 -24.12
CA MET A 1 9.88 -1.72 -23.14
C MET A 1 8.76 -2.44 -22.41
N THR A 2 9.00 -2.79 -21.15
CA THR A 2 8.10 -3.66 -20.38
C THR A 2 6.83 -2.91 -20.04
N GLU A 3 5.71 -3.37 -20.60
CA GLU A 3 4.41 -2.71 -20.53
C GLU A 3 3.88 -2.68 -19.09
N ILE A 4 3.76 -1.47 -18.54
CA ILE A 4 3.36 -1.23 -17.13
C ILE A 4 1.82 -1.27 -16.98
N LEU A 5 1.08 -1.45 -18.09
CA LEU A 5 -0.38 -1.41 -18.14
C LEU A 5 -1.00 -2.64 -18.83
N GLN A 6 -0.24 -3.73 -18.99
CA GLN A 6 -0.83 -4.96 -19.50
C GLN A 6 -1.74 -5.55 -18.42
N TYR A 7 -3.04 -5.58 -18.71
CA TYR A 7 -3.99 -6.29 -17.90
C TYR A 7 -3.69 -7.79 -18.03
N VAL A 8 -3.05 -8.37 -17.02
CA VAL A 8 -2.82 -9.81 -16.97
C VAL A 8 -4.14 -10.48 -16.61
N HIS A 9 -4.85 -11.00 -17.62
CA HIS A 9 -5.93 -11.97 -17.42
C HIS A 9 -5.32 -13.23 -16.79
N LYS A 10 -5.29 -13.26 -15.46
CA LYS A 10 -5.10 -14.48 -14.69
C LYS A 10 -6.46 -14.88 -14.13
N ASP A 11 -6.86 -16.12 -14.36
CA ASP A 11 -8.11 -16.73 -13.89
C ASP A 11 -8.08 -16.98 -12.36
N ALA A 12 -7.77 -15.95 -11.59
CA ALA A 12 -7.71 -16.02 -10.14
C ALA A 12 -9.12 -15.88 -9.53
N PHE A 13 -9.36 -16.55 -8.40
CA PHE A 13 -10.60 -16.44 -7.61
C PHE A 13 -10.99 -14.99 -7.32
N LEU A 14 -9.99 -14.15 -7.08
CA LEU A 14 -10.15 -12.70 -6.90
C LEU A 14 -10.82 -12.05 -8.12
N HIS A 15 -10.59 -12.49 -9.35
CA HIS A 15 -11.20 -11.89 -10.54
C HIS A 15 -12.73 -12.11 -10.59
N ARG A 16 -13.22 -13.21 -10.00
CA ARG A 16 -14.66 -13.56 -9.98
C ARG A 16 -15.47 -12.80 -8.92
N LEU A 17 -14.83 -12.16 -7.95
CA LEU A 17 -15.54 -11.38 -6.94
C LEU A 17 -16.12 -10.09 -7.54
N HIS A 18 -17.35 -9.76 -7.14
CA HIS A 18 -18.01 -8.52 -7.55
C HIS A 18 -17.15 -7.32 -7.12
N PRO A 19 -16.90 -6.34 -8.01
CA PRO A 19 -16.10 -5.14 -7.72
C PRO A 19 -16.44 -4.43 -6.41
N TYR A 20 -17.70 -4.40 -5.97
CA TYR A 20 -18.10 -3.79 -4.71
C TYR A 20 -17.50 -4.47 -3.49
N THR A 21 -17.51 -5.81 -3.45
CA THR A 21 -16.96 -6.56 -2.33
C THR A 21 -15.47 -6.32 -2.19
N LYS A 22 -14.76 -6.17 -3.33
CA LYS A 22 -13.35 -5.78 -3.34
C LYS A 22 -13.14 -4.37 -2.80
N ILE A 23 -13.87 -3.39 -3.32
CA ILE A 23 -13.79 -2.00 -2.85
C ILE A 23 -14.06 -1.93 -1.35
N PHE A 24 -15.12 -2.58 -0.88
CA PHE A 24 -15.45 -2.65 0.54
C PHE A 24 -14.33 -3.31 1.35
N PHE A 25 -13.76 -4.41 0.88
CA PHE A 25 -12.62 -5.08 1.52
C PHE A 25 -11.40 -4.15 1.64
N ILE A 26 -11.04 -3.44 0.57
CA ILE A 26 -9.90 -2.51 0.57
C ILE A 26 -10.13 -1.35 1.52
N VAL A 27 -11.33 -0.76 1.50
CA VAL A 27 -11.70 0.34 2.40
C VAL A 27 -11.63 -0.14 3.86
N LEU A 28 -12.17 -1.33 4.15
CA LEU A 28 -12.16 -1.92 5.49
C LEU A 28 -10.72 -2.16 5.97
N VAL A 29 -9.89 -2.80 5.14
CA VAL A 29 -8.48 -3.07 5.46
C VAL A 29 -7.69 -1.77 5.64
N SER A 30 -7.93 -0.77 4.78
CA SER A 30 -7.29 0.54 4.90
C SER A 30 -7.67 1.23 6.22
N LEU A 31 -8.96 1.20 6.58
CA LEU A 31 -9.45 1.78 7.84
C LEU A 31 -8.83 1.07 9.06
N MET A 32 -8.81 -0.26 9.05
CA MET A 32 -8.22 -1.08 10.12
C MET A 32 -6.73 -0.78 10.29
N ALA A 33 -5.99 -0.60 9.19
CA ALA A 33 -4.57 -0.25 9.23
C ALA A 33 -4.33 1.15 9.83
N ILE A 34 -5.16 2.12 9.47
CA ILE A 34 -5.03 3.51 9.95
C ILE A 34 -5.33 3.61 11.45
N ILE A 35 -6.36 2.91 11.94
CA ILE A 35 -6.77 2.96 13.34
C ILE A 35 -5.82 2.13 14.22
N SER A 36 -5.27 1.03 13.70
CA SER A 36 -4.42 0.14 14.50
C SER A 36 -3.01 0.69 14.70
N THR A 37 -2.55 0.68 15.95
CA THR A 37 -1.19 1.09 16.35
C THR A 37 -0.36 -0.12 16.83
N SER A 38 -0.97 -1.29 16.98
CA SER A 38 -0.27 -2.48 17.46
C SER A 38 0.52 -3.16 16.34
N ILE A 39 1.84 -3.20 16.50
CA ILE A 39 2.77 -3.89 15.59
C ILE A 39 2.34 -5.33 15.29
N PRO A 40 1.99 -6.20 16.27
CA PRO A 40 1.62 -7.58 15.97
C PRO A 40 0.36 -7.68 15.09
N PHE A 41 -0.61 -6.79 15.28
CA PHE A 41 -1.82 -6.75 14.45
C PHE A 41 -1.51 -6.33 13.01
N LEU A 42 -0.67 -5.31 12.85
CA LEU A 42 -0.24 -4.86 11.52
C LEU A 42 0.58 -5.94 10.80
N CYS A 43 1.47 -6.66 11.50
CA CYS A 43 2.18 -7.81 10.93
C CYS A 43 1.21 -8.90 10.47
N LEU A 44 0.19 -9.21 11.28
CA LEU A 44 -0.84 -10.17 10.93
C LEU A 44 -1.64 -9.72 9.69
N MET A 45 -1.95 -8.43 9.56
CA MET A 45 -2.60 -7.88 8.37
C MET A 45 -1.74 -8.03 7.11
N VAL A 46 -0.45 -7.70 7.18
CA VAL A 46 0.49 -7.90 6.05
C VAL A 46 0.52 -9.38 5.65
N PHE A 47 0.62 -10.28 6.63
CA PHE A 47 0.60 -11.72 6.38
C PHE A 47 -0.72 -12.17 5.73
N ALA A 48 -1.86 -11.74 6.27
CA ALA A 48 -3.17 -12.04 5.70
C ALA A 48 -3.26 -11.55 4.25
N MET A 49 -2.76 -10.36 3.94
CA MET A 49 -2.72 -9.84 2.57
C MET A 49 -1.84 -10.66 1.63
N LEU A 50 -0.67 -11.11 2.09
CA LEU A 50 0.18 -12.00 1.31
C LEU A 50 -0.51 -13.33 1.01
N VAL A 51 -1.23 -13.89 1.99
CA VAL A 51 -2.06 -15.09 1.78
C VAL A 51 -3.17 -14.82 0.77
N PHE A 52 -3.88 -13.70 0.87
CA PHE A 52 -4.89 -13.30 -0.12
C PHE A 52 -4.30 -13.14 -1.53
N ALA A 53 -3.11 -12.55 -1.65
CA ALA A 53 -2.39 -12.43 -2.92
C ALA A 53 -1.97 -13.81 -3.48
N ALA A 54 -1.63 -14.76 -2.59
CA ALA A 54 -1.30 -16.14 -2.96
C ALA A 54 -2.49 -16.86 -3.57
N TYR A 55 -3.65 -16.79 -2.91
CA TYR A 55 -4.91 -17.32 -3.45
C TYR A 55 -5.35 -16.61 -4.74
N GLY A 56 -4.89 -15.38 -4.95
CA GLY A 56 -5.14 -14.60 -6.15
C GLY A 56 -4.16 -14.82 -7.30
N GLU A 57 -3.22 -15.77 -7.19
CA GLU A 57 -2.11 -15.99 -8.15
C GLU A 57 -1.32 -14.71 -8.51
N LEU A 58 -1.33 -13.74 -7.59
CA LEU A 58 -0.77 -12.41 -7.77
C LEU A 58 0.44 -12.13 -6.88
N LEU A 59 0.96 -13.18 -6.25
CA LEU A 59 2.13 -13.13 -5.38
C LEU A 59 3.35 -12.52 -6.05
N ARG A 60 3.59 -12.81 -7.34
CA ARG A 60 4.82 -12.38 -8.01
C ARG A 60 4.84 -10.87 -8.20
N GLU A 61 3.72 -10.32 -8.66
CA GLU A 61 3.51 -8.88 -8.82
C GLU A 61 3.55 -8.17 -7.45
N SER A 62 2.89 -8.77 -6.45
CA SER A 62 2.90 -8.32 -5.05
C SER A 62 4.29 -8.29 -4.41
N LEU A 63 5.11 -9.32 -4.62
CA LEU A 63 6.47 -9.40 -4.08
C LEU A 63 7.43 -8.41 -4.75
N GLN A 64 7.26 -8.19 -6.06
CA GLN A 64 8.06 -7.20 -6.78
C GLN A 64 7.81 -5.78 -6.25
N GLN A 65 6.56 -5.48 -5.89
CA GLN A 65 6.23 -4.22 -5.24
C GLN A 65 6.69 -4.15 -3.79
N LEU A 66 6.59 -5.24 -3.04
CA LEU A 66 7.08 -5.28 -1.66
C LEU A 66 8.56 -4.89 -1.60
N LYS A 67 9.37 -5.31 -2.58
CA LYS A 67 10.77 -4.88 -2.72
C LYS A 67 10.92 -3.36 -2.87
N LEU A 68 10.08 -2.71 -3.68
CA LEU A 68 10.09 -1.25 -3.84
C LEU A 68 9.64 -0.55 -2.55
N ILE A 69 8.59 -1.07 -1.90
CA ILE A 69 8.08 -0.52 -0.63
C ILE A 69 9.12 -0.67 0.48
N LEU A 70 9.92 -1.74 0.49
CA LEU A 70 10.99 -1.95 1.46
C LEU A 70 12.04 -0.83 1.39
N VAL A 71 12.37 -0.35 0.19
CA VAL A 71 13.27 0.82 0.04
C VAL A 71 12.62 2.08 0.65
N MET A 72 11.33 2.31 0.39
CA MET A 72 10.60 3.44 0.98
C MET A 72 10.47 3.33 2.51
N SER A 73 10.40 2.10 3.03
CA SER A 73 10.33 1.80 4.46
C SER A 73 11.58 2.29 5.20
N ILE A 74 12.76 2.07 4.62
CA ILE A 74 14.03 2.55 5.18
C ILE A 74 14.04 4.07 5.26
N ILE A 75 13.53 4.75 4.23
CA ILE A 75 13.43 6.22 4.19
C ILE A 75 12.46 6.72 5.28
N PHE A 76 11.30 6.09 5.43
CA PHE A 76 10.35 6.44 6.50
C PHE A 76 10.96 6.28 7.88
N ILE A 77 11.63 5.16 8.16
CA ILE A 77 12.28 4.92 9.45
C ILE A 77 13.36 5.99 9.71
N LEU A 78 14.19 6.31 8.71
CA LEU A 78 15.19 7.39 8.81
C LEU A 78 14.57 8.74 9.14
N ILE A 79 13.52 9.14 8.41
CA ILE A 79 12.82 10.41 8.65
C ILE A 79 12.23 10.44 10.06
N THR A 80 11.64 9.33 10.50
CA THR A 80 10.98 9.25 11.82
C THR A 80 12.00 9.31 12.95
N ILE A 81 13.17 8.68 12.79
CA ILE A 81 14.28 8.77 13.75
C ILE A 81 14.81 10.21 13.86
N ILE A 82 14.92 10.93 12.74
CA ILE A 82 15.42 12.32 12.74
C ILE A 82 14.38 13.30 13.29
N THR A 83 13.10 13.07 13.00
CA THR A 83 12.02 14.05 13.23
C THR A 83 11.31 13.85 14.57
N MET A 84 11.29 12.62 15.11
CA MET A 84 10.60 12.29 16.35
C MET A 84 11.59 11.84 17.45
N PRO A 85 12.26 12.78 18.13
CA PRO A 85 13.03 12.48 19.33
C PRO A 85 12.07 12.26 20.51
N GLY A 86 11.53 11.05 20.65
CA GLY A 86 10.65 10.68 21.75
C GLY A 86 10.90 9.26 22.27
N GLY A 87 11.07 9.11 23.59
CA GLY A 87 11.37 7.84 24.28
C GLY A 87 12.79 7.72 24.84
N GLU A 88 13.14 6.57 25.41
CA GLU A 88 14.51 6.26 25.83
C GLU A 88 15.42 6.12 24.60
N THR A 89 16.62 6.71 24.67
CA THR A 89 17.65 6.61 23.62
C THR A 89 18.28 5.22 23.66
N LEU A 90 17.96 4.36 22.69
CA LEU A 90 18.47 2.98 22.63
C LEU A 90 19.90 2.90 22.06
N GLY A 91 20.38 3.96 21.41
CA GLY A 91 21.75 4.08 20.93
C GLY A 91 21.95 5.33 20.08
N TYR A 92 23.21 5.74 19.89
CA TYR A 92 23.57 6.84 19.00
C TYR A 92 24.06 6.26 17.67
N VAL A 93 23.59 6.80 16.53
CA VAL A 93 24.11 6.43 15.19
C VAL A 93 25.60 6.78 15.04
N ILE A 94 26.09 7.71 15.86
CA ILE A 94 27.45 8.26 15.79
C ILE A 94 28.07 8.18 17.20
N PRO A 95 29.24 7.52 17.39
CA PRO A 95 29.93 7.46 18.67
C PRO A 95 30.26 8.87 19.20
N LEU A 96 30.19 9.06 20.52
CA LEU A 96 30.49 10.31 21.24
C LEU A 96 31.93 10.86 21.05
N GLY A 97 32.78 10.17 20.30
CA GLY A 97 34.21 10.48 20.13
C GLY A 97 34.60 11.29 18.89
N VAL A 98 33.65 11.73 18.04
CA VAL A 98 33.97 12.55 16.84
C VAL A 98 33.75 14.04 17.13
N PRO A 99 34.81 14.88 17.19
CA PRO A 99 34.65 16.31 17.38
C PRO A 99 34.01 16.93 16.13
N PHE A 100 33.07 17.86 16.34
CA PHE A 100 32.21 18.60 15.40
C PHE A 100 30.85 18.00 14.97
N ILE A 101 30.65 16.67 14.93
CA ILE A 101 29.38 16.05 14.44
C ILE A 101 28.92 14.85 15.33
N GLY A 102 29.56 14.62 16.48
CA GLY A 102 29.17 13.56 17.41
C GLY A 102 27.84 13.86 18.12
N GLY A 103 26.84 12.98 17.97
CA GLY A 103 25.67 12.94 18.86
C GLY A 103 24.35 13.55 18.35
N PHE A 104 24.27 14.05 17.11
CA PHE A 104 23.07 14.79 16.66
C PHE A 104 21.85 13.93 16.27
N ILE A 105 22.00 12.60 16.11
CA ILE A 105 20.89 11.69 15.78
C ILE A 105 20.84 10.53 16.79
N PRO A 106 20.23 10.73 17.97
CA PRO A 106 19.92 9.62 18.86
C PRO A 106 18.86 8.73 18.22
N ILE A 107 19.10 7.42 18.17
CA ILE A 107 18.05 6.45 17.82
C ILE A 107 17.17 6.30 19.05
N THR A 108 16.03 6.96 19.03
CA THR A 108 15.06 6.89 20.11
C THR A 108 14.11 5.71 19.90
N SER A 109 13.83 4.97 20.98
CA SER A 109 12.88 3.85 20.99
C SER A 109 11.52 4.19 20.38
N GLY A 110 10.98 5.38 20.68
CA GLY A 110 9.71 5.83 20.12
C GLY A 110 9.79 6.14 18.62
N GLY A 111 10.87 6.77 18.16
CA GLY A 111 11.10 7.04 16.73
C GLY A 111 11.18 5.75 15.91
N LEU A 112 11.84 4.72 16.43
CA LEU A 112 11.89 3.40 15.80
C LEU A 112 10.52 2.72 15.79
N MET A 113 9.82 2.70 16.93
CA MET A 113 8.51 2.06 17.05
C MET A 113 7.48 2.70 16.11
N ILE A 114 7.41 4.03 16.09
CA ILE A 114 6.51 4.78 15.19
C ILE A 114 6.92 4.57 13.73
N GLY A 115 8.22 4.59 13.43
CA GLY A 115 8.75 4.33 12.10
C GLY A 115 8.32 2.96 11.56
N ILE A 116 8.38 1.92 12.40
CA ILE A 116 7.90 0.56 12.07
C ILE A 116 6.39 0.56 11.85
N VAL A 117 5.61 1.17 12.73
CA VAL A 117 4.15 1.24 12.59
C VAL A 117 3.74 1.94 11.29
N LEU A 118 4.33 3.10 10.99
CA LEU A 118 4.06 3.85 9.76
C LEU A 118 4.47 3.07 8.51
N THR A 119 5.62 2.41 8.56
CA THR A 119 6.10 1.52 7.50
C THR A 119 5.10 0.40 7.21
N LEU A 120 4.66 -0.32 8.24
CA LEU A 120 3.69 -1.40 8.08
C LEU A 120 2.35 -0.89 7.54
N ARG A 121 1.87 0.25 8.04
CA ARG A 121 0.64 0.89 7.51
C ARG A 121 0.79 1.22 6.03
N PHE A 122 1.92 1.77 5.63
CA PHE A 122 2.19 2.13 4.25
C PHE A 122 2.23 0.89 3.34
N ILE A 123 2.88 -0.20 3.79
CA ILE A 123 2.86 -1.50 3.11
C ILE A 123 1.42 -1.96 2.90
N ILE A 124 0.61 -2.01 3.96
CA ILE A 124 -0.79 -2.48 3.89
C ILE A 124 -1.61 -1.65 2.90
N LEU A 125 -1.52 -0.31 2.96
CA LEU A 125 -2.31 0.59 2.12
C LEU A 125 -1.96 0.45 0.64
N ILE A 126 -0.66 0.45 0.31
CA ILE A 126 -0.22 0.29 -1.09
C ILE A 126 -0.60 -1.10 -1.59
N PHE A 127 -0.39 -2.14 -0.78
CA PHE A 127 -0.70 -3.49 -1.18
C PHE A 127 -2.20 -3.69 -1.42
N ALA A 128 -3.06 -3.11 -0.57
CA ALA A 128 -4.51 -3.14 -0.76
C ALA A 128 -4.90 -2.49 -2.09
N PHE A 129 -4.33 -1.32 -2.36
CA PHE A 129 -4.60 -0.55 -3.56
C PHE A 129 -4.08 -1.25 -4.82
N GLN A 130 -2.92 -1.90 -4.76
CA GLN A 130 -2.43 -2.66 -5.91
C GLN A 130 -3.29 -3.88 -6.20
N LEU A 131 -3.64 -4.66 -5.17
CA LEU A 131 -4.52 -5.82 -5.34
C LEU A 131 -5.84 -5.39 -5.98
N PHE A 132 -6.36 -4.21 -5.64
CA PHE A 132 -7.52 -3.63 -6.30
C PHE A 132 -7.29 -3.37 -7.78
N LEU A 133 -6.22 -2.63 -8.08
CA LEU A 133 -5.92 -2.11 -9.40
C LEU A 133 -5.68 -3.24 -10.41
N ILE A 134 -4.95 -4.29 -9.99
CA ILE A 134 -4.70 -5.44 -10.86
C ILE A 134 -5.95 -6.31 -10.99
N SER A 135 -6.70 -6.53 -9.91
CA SER A 135 -7.83 -7.47 -9.93
C SER A 135 -9.13 -6.89 -10.52
N THR A 136 -9.20 -5.58 -10.76
CA THR A 136 -10.42 -4.88 -11.17
C THR A 136 -10.22 -4.14 -12.49
N HIS A 137 -10.93 -4.58 -13.52
CA HIS A 137 -10.97 -3.87 -14.79
C HIS A 137 -11.57 -2.46 -14.65
N PRO A 138 -11.02 -1.45 -15.35
CA PRO A 138 -11.57 -0.08 -15.35
C PRO A 138 -13.06 -0.03 -15.72
N ARG A 139 -13.51 -0.88 -16.66
CA ARG A 139 -14.92 -1.00 -17.05
C ARG A 139 -15.83 -1.40 -15.89
N ALA A 140 -15.34 -2.28 -15.01
CA ALA A 140 -16.08 -2.74 -13.84
C ALA A 140 -16.23 -1.63 -12.79
N ILE A 141 -15.28 -0.69 -12.72
CA ILE A 141 -15.36 0.52 -11.89
C ILE A 141 -16.45 1.47 -12.42
N VAL A 142 -16.57 1.63 -13.75
CA VAL A 142 -17.66 2.43 -14.34
C VAL A 142 -19.03 1.86 -13.98
N HIS A 143 -19.21 0.55 -14.16
CA HIS A 143 -20.44 -0.12 -13.74
C HIS A 143 -20.67 0.04 -12.23
N ALA A 144 -19.59 0.04 -11.44
CA ALA A 144 -19.69 0.29 -10.01
C ALA A 144 -20.27 1.69 -9.71
N LEU A 145 -19.80 2.71 -10.43
CA LEU A 145 -20.24 4.10 -10.29
C LEU A 145 -21.69 4.32 -10.75
N VAL A 146 -22.13 3.59 -11.79
CA VAL A 146 -23.53 3.65 -12.28
C VAL A 146 -24.53 3.24 -11.20
N LYS A 147 -24.27 2.14 -10.47
CA LYS A 147 -25.19 1.66 -9.43
C LYS A 147 -25.22 2.57 -8.19
N VAL A 148 -24.14 3.30 -7.93
CA VAL A 148 -24.04 4.28 -6.82
C VAL A 148 -24.89 5.54 -7.10
N ARG A 149 -25.60 5.59 -8.24
CA ARG A 149 -26.47 6.71 -8.65
C ARG A 149 -25.73 8.05 -8.70
N LEU A 150 -24.47 8.03 -9.13
CA LEU A 150 -23.75 9.26 -9.43
C LEU A 150 -24.44 10.02 -10.57
N PRO A 151 -24.27 11.36 -10.64
CA PRO A 151 -24.86 12.18 -11.68
C PRO A 151 -24.54 11.63 -13.07
N PHE A 152 -25.56 11.54 -13.92
CA PHE A 152 -25.45 10.94 -15.26
C PHE A 152 -24.29 11.55 -16.08
N TYR A 153 -24.06 12.86 -15.96
CA TYR A 153 -22.97 13.56 -16.65
C TYR A 153 -21.58 13.03 -16.27
N SER A 154 -21.31 12.75 -15.00
CA SER A 154 -20.01 12.24 -14.55
C SER A 154 -19.73 10.85 -15.10
N ILE A 155 -20.77 10.00 -15.15
CA ILE A 155 -20.68 8.64 -15.71
C ILE A 155 -20.44 8.69 -17.21
N LEU A 156 -21.20 9.51 -17.94
CA LEU A 156 -21.07 9.66 -19.38
C LEU A 156 -19.68 10.16 -19.77
N MET A 157 -19.17 11.18 -19.07
CA MET A 157 -17.85 11.72 -19.30
C MET A 157 -16.74 10.68 -19.09
N LEU A 158 -16.87 9.85 -18.04
CA LEU A 158 -15.96 8.75 -17.76
C LEU A 158 -16.00 7.65 -18.84
N ILE A 159 -17.19 7.28 -19.32
CA ILE A 159 -17.34 6.28 -20.40
C ILE A 159 -16.67 6.77 -21.68
N ILE A 160 -16.91 8.03 -22.05
CA ILE A 160 -16.30 8.66 -23.23
C ILE A 160 -14.78 8.69 -23.09
N ALA A 161 -14.26 9.16 -21.95
CA ALA A 161 -12.83 9.19 -21.67
C ALA A 161 -12.18 7.79 -21.78
N LEU A 162 -12.83 6.77 -21.22
CA LEU A 162 -12.33 5.39 -21.28
C LEU A 162 -12.35 4.78 -22.69
N ARG A 163 -13.25 5.25 -23.58
CA ARG A 163 -13.24 4.84 -24.99
C ARG A 163 -12.07 5.44 -25.76
N PHE A 164 -11.57 6.61 -25.34
CA PHE A 164 -10.40 7.25 -25.92
C PHE A 164 -9.08 6.77 -25.32
N LEU A 165 -9.11 6.06 -24.17
CA LEU A 165 -7.93 5.33 -23.72
C LEU A 165 -7.63 4.24 -24.76
N PRO A 166 -6.42 4.21 -25.33
CA PRO A 166 -6.03 3.18 -26.27
C PRO A 166 -6.16 1.82 -25.59
N THR A 167 -6.88 0.89 -26.22
CA THR A 167 -6.78 -0.52 -25.83
C THR A 167 -5.41 -1.00 -26.30
N PRO A 168 -4.48 -1.36 -25.40
CA PRO A 168 -3.21 -1.93 -25.82
C PRO A 168 -3.52 -3.19 -26.63
N GLN A 169 -3.02 -3.22 -27.87
CA GLN A 169 -3.09 -4.38 -28.76
C GLN A 169 -2.07 -5.42 -28.32
#